data_AF-A0A972G963-F1
#
_entry.id   AF-A0A972G963-F1
#
_cell.length_a   1.000
_cell.length_b   1.000
_cell.length_c   1.000
_cell.angle_alpha   90.00
_cell.angle_beta   90.00
_cell.angle_gamma   90.00
#
_symmetry.space_group_name_H-M   'P 1'
#
loop_
_entity.id
_entity.type
_entity.pdbx_description
1 polymer ?
#
loop_
_entity_poly.entity_id
_entity_poly.type
_entity_poly.pdbx_seq_one_letter_code
_entity_poly.pdbx_strand_id
1 'polypeptide(L)'
;MRHRRGQRTKTDSLRFPFGMNWGRSGIHLVILGMFALSVWLLASFVGQILIGAHMDDQVASLRTDVETIEEENQTLMTAVAEAKSSAYVEQVAREQLGYAREGDTILVPILPQTTPEPVNPTSEPLATPVREPNWREWVEAFFPSEE
;
A
#
# COMPACT_ATOMS: atom_id res chain seq x y z
N MET A 1 -55.56 65.88 -67.51
CA MET A 1 -54.65 64.76 -67.83
C MET A 1 -53.23 65.18 -67.50
N ARG A 2 -52.54 64.41 -66.63
CA ARG A 2 -51.13 63.95 -66.72
C ARG A 2 -50.03 64.98 -67.10
N HIS A 3 -48.93 65.19 -66.39
CA HIS A 3 -48.26 64.47 -65.30
C HIS A 3 -47.24 65.39 -64.63
N ARG A 4 -47.21 65.35 -63.30
CA ARG A 4 -46.17 65.88 -62.41
C ARG A 4 -44.94 64.97 -62.53
N ARG A 5 -43.75 65.48 -62.82
CA ARG A 5 -42.51 64.70 -62.71
C ARG A 5 -41.54 65.40 -61.77
N GLY A 6 -41.48 64.83 -60.57
CA GLY A 6 -40.70 65.30 -59.43
C GLY A 6 -39.20 65.16 -59.63
N GLN A 7 -38.52 65.96 -58.81
CA GLN A 7 -37.08 66.06 -58.65
C GLN A 7 -36.48 64.67 -58.38
N ARG A 8 -35.44 64.32 -59.14
CA ARG A 8 -34.56 63.19 -58.83
C ARG A 8 -33.63 63.61 -57.71
N THR A 9 -33.98 63.28 -56.47
CA THR A 9 -33.00 63.20 -55.38
C THR A 9 -32.13 61.98 -55.64
N LYS A 10 -30.88 62.22 -56.04
CA LYS A 10 -29.87 61.17 -56.15
C LYS A 10 -29.43 60.83 -54.73
N THR A 11 -30.13 59.90 -54.08
CA THR A 11 -29.72 59.30 -52.82
C THR A 11 -28.48 58.46 -53.12
N ASP A 12 -27.32 59.04 -52.81
CA ASP A 12 -26.04 58.37 -52.87
C ASP A 12 -26.03 57.30 -51.78
N SER A 13 -26.25 56.04 -52.18
CA SER A 13 -26.16 54.92 -51.25
C SER A 13 -24.69 54.64 -51.01
N LEU A 14 -24.20 55.11 -49.85
CA LEU A 14 -22.93 54.67 -49.28
C LEU A 14 -22.94 53.15 -49.16
N ARG A 15 -22.31 52.48 -50.14
CA ARG A 15 -22.02 51.06 -50.11
C ARG A 15 -20.83 50.83 -49.18
N PHE A 16 -21.12 50.44 -47.94
CA PHE A 16 -20.10 49.84 -47.08
C PHE A 16 -19.70 48.47 -47.65
N PRO A 17 -18.40 48.21 -47.89
CA PRO A 17 -17.96 47.02 -48.62
C PRO A 17 -17.78 45.81 -47.69
N PHE A 18 -18.79 45.42 -46.90
CA PHE A 18 -18.79 44.12 -46.23
C PHE A 18 -20.24 43.63 -46.02
N GLY A 19 -20.89 43.27 -47.13
CA GLY A 19 -22.15 42.52 -47.10
C GLY A 19 -21.86 41.02 -46.91
N MET A 20 -21.57 40.60 -45.69
CA MET A 20 -21.67 39.18 -45.33
C MET A 20 -23.16 38.87 -45.21
N ASN A 21 -23.70 38.09 -46.14
CA ASN A 21 -25.10 37.67 -46.12
C ASN A 21 -25.30 36.67 -44.97
N TRP A 22 -25.39 37.17 -43.75
CA TRP A 22 -25.75 36.40 -42.56
C TRP A 22 -27.23 36.01 -42.62
N GLY A 23 -27.56 35.08 -43.51
CA GLY A 23 -28.77 34.28 -43.38
C GLY A 23 -28.64 33.26 -42.25
N ARG A 24 -29.59 32.32 -42.17
CA ARG A 24 -29.64 31.22 -41.17
C ARG A 24 -28.28 30.52 -40.95
N SER A 25 -27.44 30.46 -41.98
CA SER A 25 -26.07 29.91 -41.95
C SER A 25 -25.11 30.62 -40.98
N GLY A 26 -25.21 31.93 -40.78
CA GLY A 26 -24.39 32.67 -39.82
C GLY A 26 -24.71 32.32 -38.37
N ILE A 27 -26.01 32.14 -38.07
CA ILE A 27 -26.48 31.70 -36.75
C ILE A 27 -25.99 30.28 -36.45
N HIS A 28 -26.00 29.37 -37.44
CA HIS A 28 -25.47 28.02 -37.24
C HIS A 28 -23.97 28.00 -36.92
N LEU A 29 -23.17 28.90 -37.50
CA LEU A 29 -21.74 29.02 -37.16
C LEU A 29 -21.53 29.55 -35.74
N VAL A 30 -22.33 30.53 -35.31
CA VAL A 30 -22.28 31.05 -33.93
C VAL A 30 -22.68 29.96 -32.94
N ILE A 31 -23.74 29.19 -33.23
CA ILE A 31 -24.18 28.08 -32.40
C ILE A 31 -23.12 26.98 -32.34
N LEU A 32 -22.52 26.62 -33.47
CA LEU A 32 -21.46 25.62 -33.51
C LEU A 32 -20.23 26.06 -32.71
N GLY A 33 -19.84 27.34 -32.83
CA GLY A 33 -18.76 27.93 -32.05
C GLY A 33 -19.06 27.94 -30.55
N MET A 34 -20.28 28.33 -30.16
CA MET A 34 -20.72 28.32 -28.76
C MET A 34 -20.76 26.89 -28.19
N PHE A 35 -21.24 25.93 -28.98
CA PHE A 35 -21.26 24.52 -28.61
C PHE A 35 -19.85 23.96 -28.43
N ALA A 36 -18.94 24.23 -29.37
CA ALA A 36 -17.55 23.83 -29.26
C ALA A 36 -16.86 24.43 -28.03
N LEU A 37 -17.11 25.71 -27.75
CA LEU A 37 -16.62 26.38 -26.55
C LEU A 37 -17.17 25.72 -25.26
N SER A 38 -18.47 25.39 -25.25
CA SER A 38 -19.10 24.70 -24.13
C SER A 38 -18.51 23.32 -23.89
N VAL A 39 -18.28 22.54 -24.94
CA VAL A 39 -17.65 21.21 -24.85
C VAL A 39 -16.21 21.35 -24.36
N TRP A 40 -15.47 22.34 -24.85
CA TRP A 40 -14.09 22.60 -24.43
C TRP A 40 -14.00 22.98 -22.94
N LEU A 41 -14.90 23.85 -22.45
CA LEU A 41 -15.00 24.21 -21.03
C LEU A 41 -15.34 23.00 -20.15
N LEU A 42 -16.29 22.16 -20.57
CA LEU A 42 -16.63 20.94 -19.84
C LEU A 42 -15.45 19.97 -19.77
N ALA A 43 -14.76 19.74 -20.89
CA ALA A 43 -13.59 18.88 -20.93
C ALA A 43 -12.46 19.42 -20.03
N SER A 44 -12.21 20.73 -20.05
CA SER A 44 -11.23 21.38 -19.17
C SER A 44 -11.59 21.20 -17.70
N PHE A 45 -12.86 21.37 -17.34
CA PHE A 45 -13.33 21.25 -15.96
C PHE A 45 -13.23 19.81 -15.44
N VAL A 46 -13.59 18.82 -16.25
CA VAL A 46 -13.45 17.39 -15.90
C VAL A 46 -11.98 17.01 -15.71
N GLY A 47 -11.09 17.46 -16.60
CA GLY A 47 -9.65 17.23 -16.45
C GLY A 47 -9.10 17.83 -15.15
N GLN A 48 -9.55 19.03 -14.78
CA GLN A 48 -9.09 19.72 -13.58
C GLN A 48 -9.57 19.05 -12.28
N ILE A 49 -10.78 18.48 -12.26
CA ILE A 49 -11.29 17.71 -11.11
C ILE A 49 -10.50 16.41 -10.92
N LEU A 50 -10.21 15.68 -11.99
CA LEU A 50 -9.46 14.42 -11.91
C LEU A 50 -8.02 14.63 -11.43
N ILE A 51 -7.38 15.72 -11.86
CA ILE A 51 -6.03 16.09 -11.40
C ILE A 51 -6.04 16.45 -9.91
N GLY A 52 -7.06 17.16 -9.43
CA GLY A 52 -7.19 17.51 -8.01
C GLY A 52 -7.32 16.28 -7.10
N ALA A 53 -8.18 15.33 -7.45
CA ALA A 53 -8.39 14.11 -6.67
C ALA A 53 -7.12 13.25 -6.55
N HIS A 54 -6.36 13.12 -7.64
CA HIS A 54 -5.09 12.38 -7.59
C HIS A 54 -4.02 13.04 -6.72
N MET A 55 -4.07 14.35 -6.51
CA MET A 55 -3.13 15.03 -5.61
C MET A 55 -3.49 14.81 -4.14
N ASP A 56 -4.78 14.80 -3.81
CA ASP A 56 -5.24 14.54 -2.45
C ASP A 56 -4.90 13.11 -1.99
N ASP A 57 -5.10 12.13 -2.88
CA ASP A 57 -4.73 10.73 -2.61
C ASP A 57 -3.22 10.57 -2.39
N GLN A 58 -2.39 11.25 -3.18
CA GLN A 58 -0.93 11.24 -3.03
C GLN A 58 -0.48 11.91 -1.72
N VAL A 59 -1.12 13.01 -1.32
CA VAL A 59 -0.83 13.66 -0.05
C VAL A 59 -1.24 12.77 1.12
N ALA A 60 -2.38 12.08 1.03
CA ALA A 60 -2.83 11.15 2.04
C ALA A 60 -1.85 9.96 2.18
N SER A 61 -1.42 9.35 1.07
CA SER A 61 -0.47 8.24 1.10
C SER A 61 0.87 8.66 1.68
N LEU A 62 1.41 9.80 1.25
CA LEU A 62 2.70 10.31 1.77
C LEU A 62 2.64 10.63 3.26
N ARG A 63 1.50 11.09 3.78
CA ARG A 63 1.33 11.32 5.22
C ARG A 63 1.35 10.02 6.01
N THR A 64 0.64 8.99 5.53
CA THR A 64 0.67 7.66 6.15
C THR A 64 2.08 7.07 6.15
N ASP A 65 2.84 7.23 5.07
CA ASP A 65 4.21 6.75 4.97
C ASP A 65 5.12 7.46 5.99
N VAL A 66 4.97 8.78 6.14
CA VAL A 66 5.74 9.56 7.13
C VAL A 66 5.42 9.10 8.55
N GLU A 67 4.15 8.93 8.88
CA GLU A 67 3.72 8.47 10.21
C GLU A 67 4.30 7.08 10.53
N THR A 68 4.26 6.16 9.57
CA THR A 68 4.85 4.82 9.70
C THR A 68 6.36 4.89 9.96
N ILE A 69 7.09 5.70 9.18
CA ILE A 69 8.53 5.86 9.33
C ILE A 69 8.89 6.50 10.68
N GLU A 70 8.09 7.45 11.16
CA GLU A 70 8.30 8.08 12.46
C GLU A 70 8.11 7.08 13.61
N GLU A 71 7.08 6.24 13.56
CA GLU A 71 6.86 5.17 14.54
C GLU A 71 7.99 4.13 14.54
N GLU A 72 8.43 3.70 13.36
CA GLU A 72 9.57 2.79 13.21
C GLU A 72 10.85 3.41 13.78
N ASN A 73 11.09 4.69 13.50
CA ASN A 73 12.25 5.40 14.00
C ASN A 73 12.23 5.49 15.54
N GLN A 74 11.10 5.84 16.14
CA GLN A 74 10.97 5.87 17.60
C GLN A 74 11.22 4.49 18.23
N THR A 75 10.70 3.44 17.61
CA THR A 75 10.92 2.06 18.07
C THR A 75 12.40 1.69 17.99
N LEU A 76 13.06 1.98 16.88
CA LEU A 76 14.48 1.72 16.69
C LEU A 76 15.35 2.54 17.64
N MET A 77 15.02 3.81 17.87
CA MET A 77 15.72 4.66 18.84
C MET A 77 15.63 4.08 20.25
N THR A 78 14.46 3.57 20.63
CA THR A 78 14.25 2.92 21.93
C THR A 78 15.08 1.66 22.04
N ALA A 79 15.04 0.78 21.04
CA ALA A 79 15.85 -0.44 21.00
C ALA A 79 17.36 -0.14 21.06
N VAL A 80 17.83 0.89 20.37
CA VAL A 80 19.23 1.33 20.43
C VAL A 80 19.60 1.87 21.80
N ALA A 81 18.71 2.63 22.45
CA ALA A 81 18.94 3.14 23.80
C ALA A 81 19.01 1.99 24.82
N GLU A 82 18.11 1.02 24.74
CA GLU A 82 18.13 -0.19 25.57
C GLU A 82 19.40 -1.02 25.34
N ALA A 83 19.77 -1.27 24.09
CA ALA A 83 20.98 -2.02 23.75
C ALA A 83 22.28 -1.35 24.24
N LYS A 84 22.29 -0.02 24.35
CA LYS A 84 23.41 0.75 24.89
C LYS A 84 23.39 0.85 26.42
N SER A 85 22.31 0.44 27.08
CA SER A 85 22.20 0.51 28.53
C SER A 85 23.19 -0.44 29.20
N SER A 86 23.70 -0.05 30.37
CA SER A 86 24.60 -0.90 31.16
C SER A 86 23.94 -2.20 31.59
N ALA A 87 22.62 -2.18 31.81
CA ALA A 87 21.83 -3.36 32.17
C ALA A 87 21.82 -4.39 31.04
N TYR A 88 21.60 -3.95 29.79
CA TYR A 88 21.66 -4.84 28.63
C TYR A 88 23.07 -5.39 28.39
N VAL A 89 24.10 -4.53 28.51
CA VAL A 89 25.51 -4.98 28.41
C VAL A 89 25.82 -6.05 29.45
N GLU A 90 25.38 -5.86 30.68
CA GLU A 90 25.55 -6.86 31.74
C GLU A 90 24.78 -8.15 31.45
N GLN A 91 23.52 -8.04 30.99
CA GLN A 91 22.72 -9.20 30.62
C GLN A 91 23.43 -10.03 29.56
N VAL A 92 23.91 -9.39 28.49
CA VAL A 92 24.68 -10.06 27.42
C VAL A 92 25.96 -10.68 27.98
N ALA A 93 26.68 -9.96 28.84
CA ALA A 93 27.89 -10.48 29.47
C ALA A 93 27.61 -11.75 30.30
N ARG A 94 26.52 -11.79 31.06
CA ARG A 94 26.14 -12.96 31.88
C ARG A 94 25.59 -14.12 31.06
N GLU A 95 24.65 -13.83 30.18
CA GLU A 95 23.86 -14.86 29.47
C GLU A 95 24.60 -15.43 28.26
N GLN A 96 25.27 -14.58 27.48
CA GLN A 96 25.90 -15.00 26.23
C GLN A 96 27.40 -15.27 26.38
N LEU A 97 28.09 -14.48 27.21
CA LEU A 97 29.54 -14.61 27.41
C LEU A 97 29.92 -15.41 28.65
N GLY A 98 28.95 -15.73 29.52
CA GLY A 98 29.19 -16.47 30.76
C GLY A 98 30.09 -15.70 31.76
N TYR A 99 30.20 -14.38 31.61
CA TYR A 99 30.99 -13.55 32.50
C TYR A 99 30.24 -13.26 33.80
N ALA A 100 30.99 -13.26 34.89
CA ALA A 100 30.53 -12.87 36.21
C ALA A 100 31.06 -11.48 36.55
N ARG A 101 30.32 -10.70 37.36
CA ARG A 101 30.80 -9.38 37.81
C ARG A 101 31.94 -9.57 38.81
N GLU A 102 32.85 -8.60 38.90
CA GLU A 102 33.81 -8.54 39.99
C GLU A 102 33.08 -8.60 41.36
N GLY A 103 33.45 -9.60 42.18
CA GLY A 103 32.82 -9.87 43.47
C GLY A 103 31.76 -10.99 43.46
N ASP A 104 31.32 -11.47 42.29
CA ASP A 104 30.40 -12.60 42.19
C ASP A 104 31.13 -13.94 42.51
N THR A 105 30.46 -14.85 43.22
CA THR A 105 30.97 -16.21 43.48
C THR A 105 30.53 -17.16 42.36
N ILE A 106 31.49 -17.63 41.56
CA ILE A 106 31.22 -18.58 40.47
C ILE A 106 31.09 -19.99 41.05
N LEU A 107 29.89 -20.58 40.94
CA LEU A 107 29.65 -21.97 41.29
C LEU A 107 29.86 -22.85 40.04
N VAL A 108 30.90 -23.70 40.07
CA VAL A 108 31.12 -24.71 39.02
C VAL A 108 30.53 -26.04 39.52
N PRO A 109 29.43 -26.54 38.92
CA PRO A 109 28.87 -27.82 39.32
C PRO A 109 29.83 -28.94 38.93
N ILE A 110 30.39 -29.63 39.93
CA ILE A 110 31.08 -30.90 39.70
C ILE A 110 30.01 -31.98 39.69
N LEU A 111 29.62 -32.42 38.50
CA LEU A 111 28.73 -33.56 38.35
C LEU A 111 29.52 -34.82 38.78
N PRO A 112 29.00 -35.63 39.71
CA PRO A 112 29.61 -36.91 40.00
C PRO A 112 29.61 -37.73 38.71
N GLN A 113 30.78 -38.21 38.31
CA GLN A 113 30.90 -39.21 37.26
C GLN A 113 30.23 -40.47 37.81
N THR A 114 28.96 -40.69 37.48
CA THR A 114 28.32 -41.99 37.67
C THR A 114 29.03 -42.94 36.71
N THR A 115 30.08 -43.61 37.20
CA THR A 115 30.49 -44.89 36.64
C THR A 115 29.21 -45.72 36.56
N PRO A 116 28.76 -46.12 35.36
CA PRO A 116 27.57 -46.94 35.24
C PRO A 116 27.83 -48.22 36.04
N GLU A 117 27.09 -48.38 37.14
CA GLU A 117 27.04 -49.61 37.89
C GLU A 117 26.62 -50.71 36.91
N PRO A 118 27.30 -51.87 36.86
CA PRO A 118 26.96 -52.92 35.91
C PRO A 118 25.50 -53.31 36.13
N VAL A 119 24.65 -52.88 35.20
CA VAL A 119 23.22 -53.16 35.20
C VAL A 119 23.09 -54.67 35.05
N ASN A 120 22.72 -55.35 36.12
CA ASN A 120 22.34 -56.75 36.05
C ASN A 120 21.03 -56.80 35.26
N PRO A 121 20.98 -57.36 34.05
CA PRO A 121 19.81 -57.27 33.20
C PRO A 121 18.76 -58.27 33.69
N THR A 122 18.02 -57.89 34.72
CA THR A 122 16.68 -58.45 34.95
C THR A 122 15.68 -57.33 34.71
N SER A 123 15.68 -56.84 33.49
CA SER A 123 14.51 -56.19 32.91
C SER A 123 13.62 -57.32 32.40
N GLU A 124 12.49 -57.59 33.06
CA GLU A 124 11.39 -58.20 32.32
C GLU A 124 11.07 -57.26 31.15
N PRO A 125 11.06 -57.76 29.90
CA PRO A 125 10.66 -56.94 28.77
C PRO A 125 9.22 -56.50 29.04
N LEU A 126 9.02 -55.20 29.30
CA LEU A 126 7.72 -54.60 29.06
C LEU A 126 7.40 -54.91 27.60
N ALA A 127 6.35 -55.70 27.39
CA ALA A 127 5.87 -56.00 26.06
C ALA A 127 5.59 -54.67 25.37
N THR A 128 6.49 -54.23 24.50
CA THR A 128 6.24 -53.12 23.61
C THR A 128 5.02 -53.52 22.81
N PRO A 129 3.89 -52.80 22.90
CA PRO A 129 2.81 -53.06 21.96
C PRO A 129 3.44 -52.90 20.58
N VAL A 130 3.37 -53.95 19.76
CA VAL A 130 3.79 -53.89 18.36
C VAL A 130 2.85 -52.89 17.70
N ARG A 131 3.23 -51.61 17.75
CA ARG A 131 2.48 -50.53 17.16
C ARG A 131 2.64 -50.69 15.66
N GLU A 132 1.53 -50.86 14.95
CA GLU A 132 1.58 -50.92 13.50
C GLU A 132 2.25 -49.64 12.97
N PRO A 133 3.06 -49.73 11.92
CA PRO A 133 3.74 -48.56 11.39
C PRO A 133 2.70 -47.57 10.86
N ASN A 134 2.84 -46.29 11.23
CA ASN A 134 1.85 -45.23 10.99
C ASN A 134 1.30 -45.18 9.54
N TRP A 135 2.08 -45.57 8.52
CA TRP A 135 1.63 -45.60 7.12
C TRP A 135 0.43 -46.53 6.89
N ARG A 136 0.29 -47.57 7.71
CA ARG A 136 -0.78 -48.57 7.59
C ARG A 136 -2.12 -48.00 8.04
N GLU A 137 -2.11 -47.16 9.08
CA GLU A 137 -3.28 -46.38 9.51
C GLU A 137 -3.76 -45.43 8.41
N TRP A 138 -2.83 -44.79 7.69
CA TRP A 138 -3.18 -43.92 6.56
C TRP A 138 -3.80 -44.70 5.40
N VAL A 139 -3.28 -45.88 5.07
CA VAL A 139 -3.85 -46.71 3.99
C VAL A 139 -5.29 -47.10 4.30
N GLU A 140 -5.61 -47.48 5.53
CA GLU A 140 -6.98 -47.80 5.94
C GLU A 140 -7.92 -46.59 5.88
N ALA A 141 -7.43 -45.41 6.30
CA ALA A 141 -8.22 -44.17 6.21
C ALA A 141 -8.57 -43.78 4.76
N PHE A 142 -7.69 -44.06 3.81
CA PHE A 142 -7.92 -43.74 2.38
C PHE A 142 -8.58 -44.86 1.59
N PHE A 143 -8.47 -46.11 2.05
CA PHE A 143 -9.01 -47.29 1.39
C PHE A 143 -9.68 -48.22 2.41
N PRO A 144 -10.80 -47.80 3.03
CA PRO A 144 -11.53 -48.66 3.95
C PRO A 144 -12.01 -49.90 3.19
N SER A 145 -11.79 -51.08 3.77
CA SER A 145 -12.32 -52.33 3.22
C SER A 145 -13.82 -52.35 3.45
N GLU A 146 -14.57 -51.99 2.40
CA GLU A 146 -16.02 -52.18 2.32
C GLU A 146 -16.32 -53.69 2.51
N GLU A 147 -17.04 -54.04 3.58
CA GLU A 147 -17.87 -55.25 3.64
C GLU A 147 -19.27 -54.96 3.09
#